data_AF-A0A3S4HQD6-F1
#
_entry.id   AF-A0A3S4HQD6-F1
#
_cell.length_a   1.000
_cell.length_b   1.000
_cell.length_c   1.000
_cell.angle_alpha   90.00
_cell.angle_beta   90.00
_cell.angle_gamma   90.00
#
_symmetry.space_group_name_H-M   'P 1'
#
loop_
_entity.id
_entity.type
_entity.pdbx_description
1 polymer ?
#
loop_
_entity_poly.entity_id
_entity_poly.type
_entity_poly.pdbx_seq_one_letter_code
_entity_poly.pdbx_strand_id
1 'polypeptide(L)' 'MIKSQNPRGETIYWVGPVGAVQDAGAGTDFGCVASKQVSVTPLMLDLTAYGQLDRISTWLHR' A
#
# COMPACT_ATOMS: atom_id res chain seq x y z
N MET A 1 8.17 10.39 -9.95
CA MET A 1 9.33 9.65 -10.49
C MET A 1 10.51 10.61 -10.60
N ILE A 2 11.72 10.17 -10.31
CA ILE A 2 12.94 10.99 -10.36
C ILE A 2 13.68 10.65 -11.66
N LYS A 3 13.85 11.63 -12.54
CA LYS A 3 14.60 11.47 -13.79
C LYS A 3 16.12 11.52 -13.50
N SER A 4 16.89 10.61 -14.08
CA SER A 4 18.35 10.57 -13.99
C SER A 4 18.97 10.06 -15.28
N GLN A 5 20.30 9.99 -15.34
CA GLN A 5 21.04 9.34 -16.42
C GLN A 5 21.85 8.16 -15.88
N ASN A 6 21.91 7.07 -16.65
CA ASN A 6 22.83 5.97 -16.36
C ASN A 6 24.26 6.31 -16.85
N PRO A 7 25.27 5.47 -16.54
CA PRO A 7 26.65 5.71 -17.00
C PRO A 7 26.87 5.72 -18.52
N ARG A 8 25.87 5.29 -19.31
CA ARG A 8 25.89 5.31 -20.79
C ARG A 8 25.19 6.54 -21.37
N GLY A 9 24.69 7.46 -20.53
CA GLY A 9 23.97 8.66 -20.93
C GLY A 9 22.48 8.44 -21.25
N GLU A 10 21.95 7.24 -21.00
CA GLU A 10 20.54 6.93 -21.25
C GLU A 10 19.68 7.47 -20.10
N THR A 11 18.49 8.00 -20.44
CA THR A 11 17.54 8.47 -19.43
C THR A 11 16.94 7.29 -18.67
N ILE A 12 16.99 7.35 -17.35
CA ILE A 12 16.34 6.40 -16.44
C ILE A 12 15.40 7.12 -15.48
N TYR A 13 14.40 6.41 -14.96
CA TYR A 13 13.42 6.95 -14.02
C TYR A 13 13.36 6.08 -12.77
N TRP A 14 13.58 6.71 -11.61
CA TRP A 14 13.46 6.08 -10.30
C TRP A 14 12.08 6.34 -9.70
N VAL A 15 11.55 5.37 -8.95
CA VAL A 15 10.48 5.63 -8.00
C VAL A 15 11.07 6.50 -6.88
N GLY A 16 10.41 7.61 -6.56
CA GLY A 16 10.89 8.55 -5.54
C GLY A 16 10.83 7.95 -4.14
N PRO A 17 11.39 8.65 -3.14
CA PRO A 17 11.23 8.23 -1.75
C PRO A 17 9.74 8.09 -1.41
N VAL A 18 9.45 7.17 -0.50
CA VAL A 18 8.09 7.06 0.06
C VAL A 18 7.76 8.39 0.73
N GLY A 19 6.57 8.92 0.46
CA GLY A 19 6.10 10.14 1.12
C GLY A 19 5.90 9.94 2.62
N ALA A 20 5.36 10.96 3.30
CA ALA A 20 4.89 10.78 4.68
C ALA A 20 3.89 9.60 4.72
N VAL A 21 3.96 8.78 5.78
CA VAL A 21 3.04 7.66 5.97
C VAL A 21 1.61 8.21 5.92
N GLN A 22 0.83 7.69 4.97
CA GLN A 22 -0.51 8.23 4.69
C GLN A 22 -1.51 7.91 5.81
N ASP A 23 -1.38 6.72 6.42
CA ASP A 23 -2.13 6.34 7.62
C ASP A 23 -1.19 5.70 8.66
N ALA A 24 -0.82 6.50 9.66
CA ALA A 24 -0.02 6.07 10.82
C ALA A 24 -0.84 6.13 12.11
N GLY A 25 -2.17 6.04 12.00
CA GLY A 25 -3.09 6.15 13.12
C GLY A 25 -3.03 4.97 14.10
N ALA A 26 -3.77 5.10 15.20
CA ALA A 26 -3.96 4.00 16.14
C ALA A 26 -4.62 2.80 15.43
N GLY A 27 -4.06 1.61 15.63
CA GLY A 27 -4.53 0.37 14.98
C GLY A 27 -3.76 -0.04 13.73
N THR A 28 -2.89 0.82 13.19
CA THR A 28 -1.94 0.43 12.13
C THR A 28 -0.65 -0.13 12.73
N ASP A 29 0.07 -0.92 11.93
CA ASP A 29 1.42 -1.39 12.26
C ASP A 29 2.41 -0.23 12.39
N PHE A 30 2.32 0.80 11.53
CA PHE A 30 3.08 2.04 11.66
C PHE A 30 2.85 2.73 13.02
N GLY A 31 1.60 2.87 13.44
CA GLY A 31 1.25 3.47 14.73
C GLY A 31 1.76 2.66 15.93
N CYS A 32 1.67 1.32 15.85
CA CYS A 32 2.18 0.41 16.88
C CYS A 32 3.70 0.52 17.05
N VAL A 33 4.47 0.48 15.95
CA VAL A 33 5.93 0.59 15.99
C VAL A 33 6.37 1.98 16.45
N ALA A 34 5.71 3.05 16.01
CA ALA A 34 5.97 4.41 16.49
C ALA A 34 5.77 4.56 18.01
N SER A 35 4.85 3.76 18.58
CA SER A 35 4.58 3.68 20.02
C SER A 35 5.52 2.73 20.79
N LYS A 36 6.59 2.24 20.15
CA LYS A 36 7.59 1.32 20.72
C LYS A 36 7.02 -0.03 21.17
N GLN A 37 6.03 -0.53 20.45
CA GLN A 37 5.40 -1.84 20.68
C GLN A 37 5.70 -2.79 19.52
N VAL A 38 5.53 -4.10 19.77
CA VAL A 38 5.63 -5.13 18.73
C VAL A 38 4.31 -5.21 17.98
N SER A 39 4.36 -5.10 16.65
CA SER A 39 3.19 -5.30 15.78
C SER A 39 3.15 -6.73 15.26
N VAL A 40 1.97 -7.36 15.33
CA VAL A 40 1.68 -8.64 14.68
C VAL A 40 0.41 -8.47 13.85
N THR A 41 0.57 -8.50 12.52
CA THR A 41 -0.53 -8.32 11.58
C THR A 41 -0.81 -9.66 10.87
N PRO A 42 -1.88 -10.41 11.23
CA PRO A 42 -2.24 -11.61 10.49
C PRO A 42 -2.70 -11.21 9.08
N LEU A 43 -2.10 -11.82 8.06
CA LEU A 43 -2.42 -11.53 6.66
C LEU A 43 -3.27 -12.65 6.05
N MET A 44 -4.22 -12.26 5.20
CA MET A 44 -5.03 -13.19 4.41
C MET A 44 -4.39 -13.40 3.05
N LEU A 45 -4.26 -14.67 2.63
CA LEU A 45 -3.71 -15.03 1.33
C LEU A 45 -4.75 -15.00 0.21
N ASP A 46 -6.00 -15.27 0.55
CA ASP A 46 -7.12 -15.10 -0.37
C ASP A 46 -7.42 -13.61 -0.52
N LEU A 47 -7.13 -13.06 -1.71
CA LEU A 47 -7.33 -11.65 -2.01
C LEU A 47 -8.79 -11.32 -2.40
N THR A 48 -9.70 -12.28 -2.32
CA THR A 48 -11.11 -12.07 -2.62
C THR A 48 -11.72 -11.08 -1.60
N ALA A 49 -12.20 -9.94 -2.09
CA ALA A 49 -12.88 -8.95 -1.28
C ALA A 49 -14.34 -9.38 -0.99
N TYR A 50 -14.53 -10.43 -0.19
CA TYR A 50 -15.84 -11.06 0.08
C TYR A 50 -16.94 -10.05 0.49
N GLY A 51 -16.60 -9.07 1.34
CA GLY A 51 -17.54 -8.03 1.77
C GLY A 51 -18.02 -7.07 0.65
N GLN A 52 -17.44 -7.15 -0.55
CA GLN A 52 -17.83 -6.35 -1.71
C GLN A 52 -18.68 -7.14 -2.72
N LEU A 53 -18.80 -8.46 -2.57
CA LEU A 53 -19.43 -9.33 -3.57
C LEU A 53 -20.90 -8.97 -3.83
N ASP A 54 -21.70 -8.78 -2.79
CA ASP A 54 -23.13 -8.43 -2.93
C ASP A 54 -23.32 -7.10 -3.65
N ARG A 55 -22.47 -6.11 -3.34
CA ARG A 55 -22.51 -4.78 -3.97
C ARG A 55 -22.19 -4.88 -5.46
N ILE A 56 -21.16 -5.64 -5.81
CA ILE A 56 -20.75 -5.83 -7.22
C ILE A 56 -21.79 -6.64 -7.98
N SER A 57 -22.35 -7.70 -7.38
CA SER A 57 -23.42 -8.51 -7.98
C SER A 57 -24.66 -7.66 -8.27
N THR A 58 -25.04 -6.80 -7.32
CA THR A 58 -26.14 -5.85 -7.52
C THR A 58 -25.86 -4.88 -8.66
N TRP A 59 -24.62 -4.37 -8.78
CA TRP A 59 -24.24 -3.49 -9.87
C TRP A 59 -24.30 -4.18 -11.24
N LEU A 60 -23.89 -5.45 -11.32
CA LEU A 60 -23.84 -6.21 -12.58
C LEU A 60 -25.22 -6.54 -13.14
N HIS A 61 -26.22 -6.72 -12.27
CA HIS A 61 -27.60 -7.07 -12.66
C HIS A 61 -28.53 -5.86 -12.79
N ARG A 62 -27.98 -4.64 -12.78
CA ARG A 62 -28.69 -3.40 -13.13
C ARG A 62 -28.38 -3.01 -14.57
#